data_AF-A0A966U6K0-F1
#
_entry.id   AF-A0A966U6K0-F1
#
_cell.length_a   1.000
_cell.length_b   1.000
_cell.length_c   1.000
_cell.angle_alpha   90.00
_cell.angle_beta   90.00
_cell.angle_gamma   90.00
#
_symmetry.space_group_name_H-M   'P 1'
#
loop_
_entity.id
_entity.type
_entity.pdbx_description
1 polymer ?
#
loop_
_entity_poly.entity_id
_entity_poly.type
_entity_poly.pdbx_seq_one_letter_code
_entity_poly.pdbx_strand_id
1 'polypeptide(L)'
;KAKQLEKVIYFAAWLVSSVDEDKRHDDMPVLEQEKLEDRELLIRQREKDLKQRQKDAEAELKELEKSGAKESDIKARQKLIDKDLTGINERYTKEIDLLDRAFDTFLKMHSRMIVEDEELWREIKDRYADYFVGGTGAEAIKSLIDTIDFVAEEEILRDAIANGVNGKALSTQRKQKAIKRLKIIASFNRRDESGRLVNNPKAMVLDVIPVIPPDLRPMVQLDGGRFATSDLNDLYRRVINRNNRLRRLLDLGAPEIIVNNEKRMLQEASDALFDNGRRGRPVTGPGNRPLKSLSDMLKGKQGRFRQNLLGKRVDYSGRSVIVAGPTLRLQQCGLPKLMALELFKPFVMKRLVDQQLAQNIKSAKRMVERRRPQVWDVLEDVIKEHPVLLNRAPTLHRLGIQAFEPVLVEGKAIQLHPLVCTAFNADFDGDQMAVHLPLSVEAQAEARVLMLSANNILSPASGRPIVTPSQDLVIGGFYLTEAFAGRKGEGQVFRHVYQVVRALDDKEIDLHAKIKLAERNSSGATIYTETTAGRLMFEECLPAGFVERFGHITESLKKREFGVIVERLSDNFTKAEIAPRIPAI
;
A
#
# COMPACT_ATOMS: atom_id res chain seq x y z
N LYS A 1 18.72 -21.03 13.52
CA LYS A 1 18.55 -21.33 12.07
C LYS A 1 18.51 -20.06 11.21
N ALA A 2 17.49 -19.20 11.23
CA ALA A 2 17.51 -17.97 10.39
C ALA A 2 18.72 -17.05 10.66
N LYS A 3 19.02 -16.78 11.94
CA LYS A 3 20.22 -16.01 12.35
C LYS A 3 21.55 -16.67 11.96
N GLN A 4 21.58 -18.01 11.81
CA GLN A 4 22.81 -18.73 11.44
C GLN A 4 23.05 -18.64 9.93
N LEU A 5 21.98 -18.72 9.13
CA LEU A 5 22.07 -18.49 7.68
C LEU A 5 22.50 -17.05 7.37
N GLU A 6 22.05 -16.08 8.17
CA GLU A 6 22.52 -14.71 8.08
C GLU A 6 24.04 -14.62 8.28
N LYS A 7 24.60 -15.29 9.30
CA LYS A 7 26.05 -15.32 9.50
C LYS A 7 26.79 -15.88 8.27
N VAL A 8 26.26 -16.93 7.65
CA VAL A 8 26.86 -17.53 6.44
C VAL A 8 26.80 -16.55 5.25
N ILE A 9 25.64 -15.96 4.96
CA ILE A 9 25.46 -15.05 3.81
C ILE A 9 26.40 -13.83 3.90
N TYR A 10 26.61 -13.31 5.11
CA TYR A 10 27.41 -12.11 5.35
C TYR A 10 28.83 -12.42 5.83
N PHE A 11 29.38 -13.58 5.46
CA PHE A 11 30.80 -13.94 5.63
C PHE A 11 31.29 -13.93 7.09
N ALA A 12 30.41 -14.28 8.02
CA ALA A 12 30.71 -14.39 9.46
C ALA A 12 30.72 -15.84 9.97
N ALA A 13 30.40 -16.82 9.13
CA ALA A 13 30.47 -18.24 9.43
C ALA A 13 30.65 -19.05 8.15
N TRP A 14 31.09 -20.30 8.30
CA TRP A 14 31.28 -21.28 7.23
C TRP A 14 30.20 -22.34 7.26
N LEU A 15 29.78 -22.78 6.08
CA LEU A 15 28.76 -23.78 5.86
C LEU A 15 29.38 -24.97 5.14
N VAL A 16 29.11 -26.17 5.66
CA VAL A 16 29.46 -27.43 4.99
C VAL A 16 28.36 -27.78 4.01
N SER A 17 28.70 -27.84 2.72
CA SER A 17 27.78 -28.13 1.62
C SER A 17 27.57 -29.63 1.47
N SER A 18 28.66 -30.41 1.41
CA SER A 18 28.63 -31.88 1.31
C SER A 18 29.82 -32.49 2.04
N VAL A 19 29.67 -33.74 2.48
CA VAL A 19 30.71 -34.55 3.12
C VAL A 19 30.73 -35.89 2.41
N ASP A 20 31.90 -36.40 2.09
CA ASP A 20 32.12 -37.74 1.53
C ASP A 20 32.23 -38.71 2.71
N GLU A 21 31.10 -39.33 3.09
CA GLU A 21 31.03 -40.18 4.28
C GLU A 21 31.78 -41.52 4.07
N ASP A 22 31.80 -42.02 2.84
CA ASP A 22 32.43 -43.30 2.50
C ASP A 22 33.95 -43.19 2.62
N LYS A 23 34.56 -42.18 1.97
CA LYS A 23 36.01 -41.93 2.11
C LYS A 23 36.43 -41.64 3.54
N ARG A 24 35.62 -40.87 4.28
CA ARG A 24 35.89 -40.58 5.68
C ARG A 24 35.88 -41.86 6.52
N HIS A 25 35.02 -42.83 6.21
CA HIS A 25 34.95 -44.09 6.94
C HIS A 25 36.14 -45.00 6.63
N ASP A 26 36.54 -45.08 5.35
CA ASP A 26 37.66 -45.92 4.90
C ASP A 26 39.00 -45.42 5.47
N ASP A 27 39.24 -44.12 5.44
CA ASP A 27 40.50 -43.51 5.91
C ASP A 27 40.50 -43.23 7.43
N MET A 28 39.40 -43.53 8.14
CA MET A 28 39.24 -43.20 9.55
C MET A 28 40.37 -43.72 10.47
N PRO A 29 40.82 -44.98 10.34
CA PRO A 29 41.89 -45.51 11.19
C PRO A 29 43.23 -44.80 10.99
N VAL A 30 43.50 -44.37 9.74
CA VAL A 30 44.73 -43.64 9.39
C VAL A 30 44.70 -42.23 9.99
N LEU A 31 43.58 -41.53 9.82
CA LEU A 31 43.39 -40.18 10.37
C LEU A 31 43.43 -40.15 11.90
N GLU A 32 42.92 -41.19 12.58
CA GLU A 32 43.05 -41.32 14.03
C GLU A 32 44.51 -41.52 14.49
N GLN A 33 45.28 -42.30 13.74
CA GLN A 33 46.72 -42.48 14.00
C GLN A 33 47.49 -41.18 13.79
N GLU A 34 47.29 -40.49 12.67
CA GLU A 34 47.95 -39.21 12.36
C GLU A 34 47.66 -38.17 13.45
N LYS A 35 46.40 -38.08 13.90
CA LYS A 35 46.01 -37.21 15.00
C LYS A 35 46.76 -37.52 16.30
N LEU A 36 46.90 -38.81 16.64
CA LEU A 36 47.62 -39.24 17.84
C LEU A 36 49.10 -38.91 17.76
N GLU A 37 49.73 -39.13 16.60
CA GLU A 37 51.14 -38.80 16.36
C GLU A 37 51.39 -37.30 16.47
N ASP A 38 50.56 -36.47 15.85
CA ASP A 38 50.65 -35.01 15.95
C ASP A 38 50.47 -34.51 17.38
N ARG A 39 49.51 -35.11 18.11
CA ARG A 39 49.28 -34.79 19.52
C ARG A 39 50.48 -35.16 20.38
N GLU A 40 51.10 -36.31 20.15
CA GLU A 40 52.33 -36.69 20.84
C GLU A 40 53.50 -35.76 20.51
N LEU A 41 53.61 -35.34 19.25
CA LEU A 41 54.66 -34.43 18.79
C LEU A 41 54.55 -33.08 19.48
N LEU A 42 53.33 -32.51 19.58
CA LEU A 42 53.07 -31.27 20.33
C LEU A 42 53.38 -31.42 21.83
N ILE A 43 53.05 -32.55 22.44
CA ILE A 43 53.38 -32.82 23.85
C ILE A 43 54.90 -32.90 24.05
N ARG A 44 55.63 -33.57 23.15
CA ARG A 44 57.09 -33.66 23.20
C ARG A 44 57.75 -32.30 23.01
N GLN A 45 57.24 -31.47 22.08
CA GLN A 45 57.70 -30.09 21.89
C GLN A 45 57.45 -29.22 23.13
N ARG A 46 56.25 -29.29 23.70
CA ARG A 46 55.91 -28.62 24.96
C ARG A 46 56.86 -28.99 26.09
N GLU A 47 57.15 -30.28 26.27
CA GLU A 47 58.10 -30.73 27.30
C GLU A 47 59.53 -30.24 27.05
N LYS A 48 59.97 -30.23 25.79
CA LYS A 48 61.30 -29.75 25.42
C LYS A 48 61.44 -28.26 25.72
N ASP A 49 60.46 -27.46 25.34
CA ASP A 49 60.48 -26.01 25.53
C ASP A 49 60.35 -25.63 27.02
N LEU A 50 59.51 -26.34 27.77
CA LEU A 50 59.42 -26.17 29.23
C LEU A 50 60.75 -26.54 29.92
N LYS A 51 61.37 -27.66 29.55
CA LYS A 51 62.67 -28.08 30.11
C LYS A 51 63.78 -27.09 29.76
N GLN A 52 63.78 -26.55 28.54
CA GLN A 52 64.77 -25.55 28.12
C GLN A 52 64.58 -24.23 28.88
N ARG A 53 63.33 -23.73 28.97
CA ARG A 53 63.05 -22.49 29.72
C ARG A 53 63.30 -22.64 31.21
N GLN A 54 63.04 -23.81 31.80
CA GLN A 54 63.38 -24.11 33.20
C GLN A 54 64.90 -24.08 33.43
N LYS A 55 65.70 -24.64 32.52
CA LYS A 55 67.17 -24.57 32.60
C LYS A 55 67.68 -23.13 32.51
N ASP A 56 67.14 -22.35 31.58
CA ASP A 56 67.51 -20.94 31.41
C ASP A 56 67.10 -20.12 32.65
N ALA A 57 65.92 -20.38 33.21
CA ALA A 57 65.43 -19.77 34.44
C ALA A 57 66.31 -20.08 35.65
N GLU A 58 66.75 -21.34 35.82
CA GLU A 58 67.69 -21.72 36.88
C GLU A 58 69.06 -21.06 36.72
N ALA A 59 69.54 -20.87 35.49
CA ALA A 59 70.79 -20.15 35.21
C ALA A 59 70.65 -18.66 35.55
N GLU A 60 69.56 -18.02 35.12
CA GLU A 60 69.26 -16.61 35.43
C GLU A 60 69.15 -16.36 36.95
N LEU A 61 68.49 -17.27 37.69
CA LEU A 61 68.36 -17.15 39.14
C LEU A 61 69.72 -17.34 39.86
N LYS A 62 70.55 -18.28 39.41
CA LYS A 62 71.91 -18.48 39.95
C LYS A 62 72.84 -17.30 39.67
N GLU A 63 72.70 -16.63 38.52
CA GLU A 63 73.45 -15.39 38.22
C GLU A 63 73.00 -14.23 39.11
N LEU A 64 71.69 -14.08 39.33
CA LEU A 64 71.14 -13.04 40.20
C LEU A 64 71.54 -13.24 41.67
N GLU A 65 71.59 -14.49 42.16
CA GLU A 65 72.10 -14.85 43.49
C GLU A 65 73.60 -14.55 43.64
N LYS A 66 74.41 -14.85 42.61
CA LYS A 66 75.85 -14.52 42.60
C LYS A 66 76.12 -13.02 42.54
N SER A 67 75.23 -12.24 41.93
CA SER A 67 75.36 -10.78 41.82
C SER A 67 74.93 -10.01 43.07
N GLY A 68 74.42 -10.70 44.10
CA GLY A 68 74.03 -10.07 45.38
C GLY A 68 72.75 -9.22 45.32
N ALA A 69 71.84 -9.53 44.38
CA ALA A 69 70.59 -8.80 44.18
C ALA A 69 69.65 -8.85 45.41
N LYS A 70 68.81 -7.82 45.59
CA LYS A 70 67.84 -7.76 46.70
C LYS A 70 66.79 -8.86 46.58
N GLU A 71 66.34 -9.39 47.71
CA GLU A 71 65.33 -10.47 47.79
C GLU A 71 63.99 -10.11 47.10
N SER A 72 63.66 -8.82 47.02
CA SER A 72 62.50 -8.29 46.26
C SER A 72 62.63 -8.52 44.75
N ASP A 73 63.84 -8.38 44.21
CA ASP A 73 64.12 -8.40 42.78
C ASP A 73 64.20 -9.86 42.29
N ILE A 74 64.72 -10.75 43.14
CA ILE A 74 64.70 -12.20 42.93
C ILE A 74 63.24 -12.70 42.88
N LYS A 75 62.39 -12.30 43.83
CA LYS A 75 60.96 -12.68 43.83
C LYS A 75 60.19 -12.11 42.63
N ALA A 76 60.52 -10.90 42.18
CA ALA A 76 59.91 -10.31 40.99
C ALA A 76 60.31 -11.06 39.71
N ARG A 77 61.58 -11.49 39.60
CA ARG A 77 62.06 -12.28 38.46
C ARG A 77 61.49 -13.70 38.45
N GLN A 78 61.37 -14.35 39.61
CA GLN A 78 60.69 -15.64 39.75
C GLN A 78 59.23 -15.56 39.24
N LYS A 79 58.48 -14.52 39.63
CA LYS A 79 57.11 -14.32 39.11
C LYS A 79 57.05 -14.12 37.58
N LEU A 80 58.06 -13.49 36.98
CA LEU A 80 58.13 -13.34 35.52
C LEU A 80 58.43 -14.68 34.84
N ILE A 81 59.36 -15.45 35.37
CA ILE A 81 59.69 -16.81 34.91
C ILE A 81 58.45 -17.72 35.01
N ASP A 82 57.75 -17.69 36.13
CA ASP A 82 56.52 -18.47 36.32
C ASP A 82 55.46 -18.08 35.30
N LYS A 83 55.31 -16.78 35.02
CA LYS A 83 54.40 -16.27 33.99
C LYS A 83 54.80 -16.70 32.57
N ASP A 84 56.10 -16.79 32.28
CA ASP A 84 56.59 -17.28 31.00
C ASP A 84 56.32 -18.78 30.84
N LEU A 85 56.56 -19.57 31.89
CA LEU A 85 56.28 -21.01 31.92
C LEU A 85 54.78 -21.30 31.78
N THR A 86 53.92 -20.54 32.48
CA THR A 86 52.47 -20.66 32.30
C THR A 86 52.06 -20.24 30.88
N GLY A 87 52.66 -19.18 30.33
CA GLY A 87 52.39 -18.73 28.96
C GLY A 87 52.81 -19.72 27.87
N ILE A 88 53.89 -20.48 28.07
CA ILE A 88 54.29 -21.58 27.16
C ILE A 88 53.28 -22.73 27.28
N ASN A 89 52.93 -23.14 28.50
CA ASN A 89 52.00 -24.23 28.72
C ASN A 89 50.60 -23.91 28.16
N GLU A 90 50.10 -22.68 28.37
CA GLU A 90 48.83 -22.22 27.84
C GLU A 90 48.79 -22.20 26.31
N ARG A 91 49.89 -21.83 25.63
CA ARG A 91 49.98 -21.85 24.16
C ARG A 91 49.82 -23.26 23.60
N TYR A 92 50.66 -24.19 24.06
CA TYR A 92 50.58 -25.59 23.61
C TYR A 92 49.28 -26.27 24.02
N THR A 93 48.70 -25.92 25.18
CA THR A 93 47.40 -26.45 25.59
C THR A 93 46.29 -25.98 24.65
N LYS A 94 46.32 -24.72 24.18
CA LYS A 94 45.38 -24.20 23.18
C LYS A 94 45.54 -24.88 21.81
N GLU A 95 46.77 -25.12 21.39
CA GLU A 95 47.03 -25.82 20.11
C GLU A 95 46.55 -27.28 20.15
N ILE A 96 46.82 -28.00 21.24
CA ILE A 96 46.32 -29.37 21.45
C ILE A 96 44.79 -29.38 21.50
N ASP A 97 44.18 -28.44 22.23
CA ASP A 97 42.71 -28.30 22.28
C ASP A 97 42.11 -27.96 20.91
N LEU A 98 42.74 -27.08 20.13
CA LEU A 98 42.31 -26.79 18.75
C LEU A 98 42.36 -28.04 17.87
N LEU A 99 43.42 -28.83 17.95
CA LEU A 99 43.58 -30.08 17.21
C LEU A 99 42.53 -31.13 17.61
N ASP A 100 42.31 -31.30 18.92
CA ASP A 100 41.28 -32.20 19.44
C ASP A 100 39.87 -31.75 19.01
N ARG A 101 39.57 -30.44 19.10
CA ARG A 101 38.29 -29.86 18.64
C ARG A 101 38.11 -29.96 17.13
N ALA A 102 39.16 -29.80 16.33
CA ALA A 102 39.12 -29.92 14.87
C ALA A 102 38.72 -31.33 14.46
N PHE A 103 39.36 -32.34 15.05
CA PHE A 103 39.04 -33.75 14.80
C PHE A 103 37.61 -34.10 15.25
N ASP A 104 37.21 -33.68 16.46
CA ASP A 104 35.84 -33.89 16.96
C ASP A 104 34.77 -33.26 16.07
N THR A 105 35.07 -32.09 15.52
CA THR A 105 34.19 -31.36 14.61
C THR A 105 34.10 -32.06 13.25
N PHE A 106 35.23 -32.57 12.75
CA PHE A 106 35.30 -33.36 11.51
C PHE A 106 34.48 -34.65 11.61
N LEU A 107 34.58 -35.38 12.74
CA LEU A 107 33.78 -36.59 12.99
C LEU A 107 32.27 -36.31 12.98
N LYS A 108 31.85 -35.20 13.60
CA LYS A 108 30.44 -34.78 13.68
C LYS A 108 29.97 -34.02 12.44
N MET A 109 30.84 -33.86 11.44
CA MET A 109 30.54 -33.07 10.26
C MET A 109 29.48 -33.77 9.42
N HIS A 110 28.47 -33.00 9.03
CA HIS A 110 27.36 -33.43 8.19
C HIS A 110 26.94 -32.24 7.31
N SER A 111 26.25 -32.53 6.20
CA SER A 111 25.72 -31.47 5.33
C SER A 111 24.83 -30.52 6.12
N ARG A 112 24.94 -29.20 5.84
CA ARG A 112 24.22 -28.09 6.52
C ARG A 112 24.76 -27.72 7.91
N MET A 113 25.87 -28.30 8.35
CA MET A 113 26.57 -27.86 9.56
C MET A 113 27.22 -26.48 9.36
N ILE A 114 27.15 -25.64 10.40
CA ILE A 114 27.71 -24.29 10.38
C ILE A 114 28.80 -24.20 11.45
N VAL A 115 29.98 -23.73 11.04
CA VAL A 115 31.14 -23.50 11.89
C VAL A 115 31.35 -21.99 11.98
N GLU A 116 31.41 -21.42 13.19
CA GLU A 116 31.56 -19.98 13.40
C GLU A 116 33.01 -19.57 13.71
N ASP A 117 33.85 -20.51 14.13
CA ASP A 117 35.24 -20.28 14.52
C ASP A 117 36.17 -20.37 13.29
N GLU A 118 36.88 -19.27 13.00
CA GLU A 118 37.76 -19.12 11.83
C GLU A 118 39.01 -19.99 11.93
N GLU A 119 39.62 -20.03 13.11
CA GLU A 119 40.84 -20.81 13.35
C GLU A 119 40.52 -22.30 13.22
N LEU A 120 39.39 -22.73 13.79
CA LEU A 120 38.91 -24.09 13.68
C LEU A 120 38.61 -24.47 12.22
N TRP A 121 37.92 -23.60 11.47
CA TRP A 121 37.60 -23.86 10.07
C TRP A 121 38.85 -23.98 9.20
N ARG A 122 39.84 -23.12 9.44
CA ARG A 122 41.11 -23.13 8.72
C ARG A 122 41.88 -24.42 8.99
N GLU A 123 41.99 -24.84 10.26
CA GLU A 123 42.66 -26.10 10.62
C GLU A 123 41.98 -27.32 10.00
N ILE A 124 40.64 -27.35 10.00
CA ILE A 124 39.86 -28.42 9.37
C ILE A 124 40.07 -28.43 7.84
N LYS A 125 40.13 -27.26 7.20
CA LYS A 125 40.36 -27.14 5.76
C LYS A 125 41.78 -27.54 5.39
N ASP A 126 42.78 -27.14 6.17
CA ASP A 126 44.18 -27.44 5.87
C ASP A 126 44.48 -28.94 5.99
N ARG A 127 43.80 -29.66 6.90
CA ARG A 127 44.00 -31.11 7.13
C ARG A 127 43.04 -32.02 6.37
N TYR A 128 41.76 -31.64 6.27
CA TYR A 128 40.69 -32.54 5.82
C TYR A 128 39.92 -32.03 4.59
N ALA A 129 40.49 -31.09 3.80
CA ALA A 129 39.83 -30.53 2.62
C ALA A 129 39.33 -31.56 1.61
N ASP A 130 39.98 -32.72 1.50
CA ASP A 130 39.62 -33.75 0.52
C ASP A 130 38.32 -34.49 0.83
N TYR A 131 37.86 -34.43 2.09
CA TYR A 131 36.70 -35.19 2.58
C TYR A 131 35.39 -34.38 2.61
N PHE A 132 35.45 -33.06 2.49
CA PHE A 132 34.26 -32.23 2.53
C PHE A 132 34.36 -31.01 1.62
N VAL A 133 33.20 -30.55 1.15
CA VAL A 133 33.07 -29.28 0.43
C VAL A 133 32.34 -28.31 1.33
N GLY A 134 32.96 -27.17 1.60
CA GLY A 134 32.34 -26.11 2.37
C GLY A 134 32.92 -24.75 2.04
N GLY A 135 32.16 -23.71 2.37
CA GLY A 135 32.53 -22.35 2.06
C GLY A 135 31.70 -21.35 2.84
N THR A 136 31.81 -20.09 2.45
CA THR A 136 31.06 -18.99 3.07
C THR A 136 30.33 -18.17 2.01
N GLY A 137 29.39 -17.32 2.45
CA GLY A 137 28.61 -16.47 1.58
C GLY A 137 27.49 -17.18 0.80
N ALA A 138 26.95 -16.46 -0.18
CA ALA A 138 25.86 -16.95 -1.03
C ALA A 138 26.27 -18.13 -1.94
N GLU A 139 27.57 -18.25 -2.26
CA GLU A 139 28.13 -19.31 -3.09
C GLU A 139 28.01 -20.69 -2.42
N ALA A 140 28.29 -20.77 -1.11
CA ALA A 140 28.11 -21.99 -0.32
C ALA A 140 26.64 -22.42 -0.22
N ILE A 141 25.71 -21.46 -0.26
CA ILE A 141 24.27 -21.76 -0.28
C ILE A 141 23.85 -22.27 -1.67
N LYS A 142 24.43 -21.70 -2.74
CA LYS A 142 24.19 -22.17 -4.10
C LYS A 142 24.67 -23.62 -4.26
N SER A 143 25.89 -23.94 -3.82
CA SER A 143 26.39 -25.33 -3.85
C SER A 143 25.56 -26.28 -2.99
N LEU A 144 25.05 -25.82 -1.83
CA LEU A 144 24.15 -26.62 -1.01
C LEU A 144 22.80 -26.90 -1.71
N ILE A 145 22.25 -25.93 -2.46
CA ILE A 145 21.01 -26.15 -3.22
C ILE A 145 21.21 -27.20 -4.31
N ASP A 146 22.42 -27.27 -4.89
CA ASP A 146 22.76 -28.22 -5.95
C ASP A 146 22.82 -29.67 -5.45
N THR A 147 23.17 -29.89 -4.19
CA THR A 147 23.29 -31.21 -3.58
C THR A 147 21.98 -31.72 -2.96
N ILE A 148 20.95 -30.87 -2.84
CA ILE A 148 19.68 -31.26 -2.22
C ILE A 148 18.79 -31.98 -3.22
N ASP A 149 18.41 -33.22 -2.90
CA ASP A 149 17.31 -33.91 -3.56
C ASP A 149 15.96 -33.49 -2.94
N PHE A 150 15.17 -32.76 -3.74
CA PHE A 150 13.83 -32.29 -3.34
C PHE A 150 12.79 -33.40 -3.28
N VAL A 151 12.96 -34.50 -4.03
CA VAL A 151 12.01 -35.62 -4.03
C VAL A 151 12.17 -36.41 -2.74
N ALA A 152 13.40 -36.83 -2.43
CA ALA A 152 13.69 -37.53 -1.19
C ALA A 152 13.31 -36.70 0.06
N GLU A 153 13.62 -35.40 0.10
CA GLU A 153 13.23 -34.54 1.22
C GLU A 153 11.71 -34.35 1.33
N GLU A 154 10.97 -34.37 0.21
CA GLU A 154 9.51 -34.32 0.24
C GLU A 154 8.92 -35.60 0.86
N GLU A 155 9.41 -36.78 0.44
CA GLU A 155 8.98 -38.08 0.98
C GLU A 155 9.27 -38.19 2.48
N ILE A 156 10.51 -37.86 2.90
CA ILE A 156 10.91 -37.85 4.31
C ILE A 156 9.98 -36.96 5.14
N LEU A 157 9.60 -35.79 4.62
CA LEU A 157 8.71 -34.87 5.34
C LEU A 157 7.26 -35.34 5.37
N ARG A 158 6.76 -35.97 4.31
CA ARG A 158 5.41 -36.56 4.27
C ARG A 158 5.31 -37.72 5.26
N ASP A 159 6.31 -38.61 5.26
CA ASP A 159 6.37 -39.74 6.19
C ASP A 159 6.53 -39.29 7.64
N ALA A 160 7.37 -38.29 7.90
CA ALA A 160 7.49 -37.71 9.24
C ALA A 160 6.17 -37.10 9.74
N ILE A 161 5.33 -36.56 8.85
CA ILE A 161 4.02 -35.98 9.23
C ILE A 161 2.97 -37.06 9.47
N ALA A 162 3.00 -38.15 8.69
CA ALA A 162 2.03 -39.25 8.73
C ALA A 162 2.35 -40.30 9.80
N ASN A 163 3.58 -40.83 9.79
CA ASN A 163 4.03 -41.98 10.58
C ASN A 163 4.87 -41.60 11.80
N GLY A 164 5.28 -40.33 11.91
CA GLY A 164 6.19 -39.88 12.96
C GLY A 164 7.67 -40.14 12.61
N VAL A 165 8.59 -39.70 13.48
CA VAL A 165 10.03 -40.03 13.34
C VAL A 165 10.33 -41.19 14.29
N ASN A 166 10.86 -42.29 13.76
CA ASN A 166 11.21 -43.49 14.52
C ASN A 166 10.03 -44.05 15.36
N GLY A 167 8.83 -44.10 14.77
CA GLY A 167 7.63 -44.64 15.41
C GLY A 167 7.01 -43.77 16.50
N LYS A 168 7.53 -42.55 16.73
CA LYS A 168 6.96 -41.58 17.70
C LYS A 168 6.28 -40.43 16.95
N ALA A 169 5.02 -40.17 17.33
CA ALA A 169 4.26 -39.04 16.82
C ALA A 169 4.99 -37.72 17.11
N LEU A 170 5.13 -36.85 16.10
CA LEU A 170 5.72 -35.53 16.29
C LEU A 170 4.84 -34.71 17.23
N SER A 171 5.49 -33.94 18.11
CA SER A 171 4.79 -32.89 18.86
C SER A 171 4.11 -31.90 17.91
N THR A 172 2.99 -31.33 18.33
CA THR A 172 2.18 -30.39 17.52
C THR A 172 3.02 -29.27 16.89
N GLN A 173 3.98 -28.71 17.65
CA GLN A 173 4.88 -27.67 17.16
C GLN A 173 5.85 -28.17 16.09
N ARG A 174 6.40 -29.39 16.24
CA ARG A 174 7.29 -30.00 15.24
C ARG A 174 6.52 -30.36 13.97
N LYS A 175 5.29 -30.89 14.11
CA LYS A 175 4.38 -31.18 12.99
C LYS A 175 4.04 -29.91 12.21
N GLN A 176 3.69 -28.81 12.87
CA GLN A 176 3.44 -27.53 12.19
C GLN A 176 4.67 -27.00 11.43
N LYS A 177 5.88 -27.13 11.99
CA LYS A 177 7.12 -26.74 11.31
C LYS A 177 7.39 -27.62 10.08
N ALA A 178 7.17 -28.93 10.20
CA ALA A 178 7.29 -29.87 9.07
C ALA A 178 6.29 -29.54 7.97
N ILE A 179 5.01 -29.27 8.30
CA ILE A 179 3.99 -28.86 7.33
C ILE A 179 4.39 -27.57 6.59
N LYS A 180 4.88 -26.54 7.30
CA LYS A 180 5.34 -25.29 6.68
C LYS A 180 6.53 -25.53 5.74
N ARG A 181 7.47 -26.42 6.12
CA ARG A 181 8.63 -26.77 5.30
C ARG A 181 8.20 -27.58 4.06
N LEU A 182 7.33 -28.57 4.24
CA LEU A 182 6.76 -29.37 3.16
C LEU A 182 6.03 -28.48 2.15
N LYS A 183 5.26 -27.47 2.61
CA LYS A 183 4.59 -26.52 1.72
C LYS A 183 5.58 -25.81 0.79
N ILE A 184 6.75 -25.41 1.30
CA ILE A 184 7.79 -24.74 0.51
C ILE A 184 8.45 -25.74 -0.45
N ILE A 185 8.86 -26.91 0.04
CA ILE A 185 9.51 -27.95 -0.79
C ILE A 185 8.59 -28.43 -1.90
N ALA A 186 7.33 -28.76 -1.59
CA ALA A 186 6.34 -29.18 -2.59
C ALA A 186 6.02 -28.07 -3.60
N SER A 187 6.17 -26.78 -3.23
CA SER A 187 6.02 -25.67 -4.18
C SER A 187 7.18 -25.59 -5.16
N PHE A 188 8.41 -25.90 -4.71
CA PHE A 188 9.61 -25.94 -5.56
C PHE A 188 9.74 -27.24 -6.35
N ASN A 189 9.22 -28.37 -5.84
CA ASN A 189 9.24 -29.67 -6.51
C ASN A 189 8.19 -29.78 -7.64
N ARG A 190 7.47 -28.70 -7.95
CA ARG A 190 6.59 -28.67 -9.12
C ARG A 190 7.43 -28.77 -10.39
N ARG A 191 7.05 -29.68 -11.28
CA ARG A 191 7.72 -29.91 -12.56
C ARG A 191 6.81 -29.55 -13.71
N ASP A 192 7.39 -28.98 -14.77
CA ASP A 192 6.71 -28.74 -16.05
C ASP A 192 6.58 -30.04 -16.84
N GLU A 193 5.85 -30.00 -17.96
CA GLU A 193 5.63 -31.13 -18.88
C GLU A 193 6.95 -31.77 -19.38
N SER A 194 8.05 -31.02 -19.40
CA SER A 194 9.39 -31.50 -19.75
C SER A 194 10.21 -32.06 -18.57
N GLY A 195 9.60 -32.28 -17.40
CA GLY A 195 10.25 -32.86 -16.21
C GLY A 195 11.21 -31.92 -15.45
N ARG A 196 11.36 -30.66 -15.90
CA ARG A 196 12.19 -29.62 -15.26
C ARG A 196 11.42 -28.95 -14.12
N LEU A 197 12.13 -28.51 -13.08
CA LEU A 197 11.53 -27.70 -12.01
C LEU A 197 11.01 -26.39 -12.58
N VAL A 198 9.73 -26.08 -12.36
CA VAL A 198 9.09 -24.84 -12.83
C VAL A 198 9.82 -23.63 -12.28
N ASN A 199 10.16 -23.70 -10.99
CA ASN A 199 10.93 -22.69 -10.28
C ASN A 199 12.17 -23.35 -9.68
N ASN A 200 13.34 -23.06 -10.24
CA ASN A 200 14.59 -23.54 -9.68
C ASN A 200 14.96 -22.73 -8.41
N PRO A 201 15.13 -23.36 -7.24
CA PRO A 201 15.54 -22.66 -6.00
C PRO A 201 16.85 -21.88 -6.13
N LYS A 202 17.75 -22.28 -7.04
CA LYS A 202 18.99 -21.55 -7.33
C LYS A 202 18.74 -20.10 -7.75
N ALA A 203 17.58 -19.79 -8.34
CA ALA A 203 17.22 -18.45 -8.76
C ALA A 203 17.06 -17.44 -7.60
N MET A 204 17.06 -17.91 -6.34
CA MET A 204 17.14 -17.03 -5.16
C MET A 204 18.53 -16.40 -4.99
N VAL A 205 19.58 -17.01 -5.55
CA VAL A 205 20.94 -16.47 -5.58
C VAL A 205 21.17 -15.83 -6.94
N LEU A 206 21.38 -14.51 -6.95
CA LEU A 206 21.43 -13.73 -8.18
C LEU A 206 22.87 -13.59 -8.68
N ASP A 207 23.17 -14.23 -9.82
CA ASP A 207 24.42 -13.99 -10.56
C ASP A 207 24.33 -12.70 -11.40
N VAL A 208 23.11 -12.31 -11.81
CA VAL A 208 22.83 -11.14 -12.66
C VAL A 208 21.74 -10.29 -12.02
N ILE A 209 22.03 -9.00 -11.80
CA ILE A 209 21.07 -8.03 -11.28
C ILE A 209 20.53 -7.18 -12.44
N PRO A 210 19.21 -7.19 -12.72
CA PRO A 210 18.63 -6.37 -13.76
C PRO A 210 18.64 -4.89 -13.37
N VAL A 211 18.85 -4.02 -14.36
CA VAL A 211 18.82 -2.57 -14.17
C VAL A 211 17.55 -1.99 -14.78
N ILE A 212 16.76 -1.28 -13.98
CA ILE A 212 15.53 -0.64 -14.45
C ILE A 212 15.82 0.44 -15.52
N PRO A 213 14.97 0.58 -16.56
CA PRO A 213 15.15 1.59 -17.60
C PRO A 213 15.39 3.00 -17.06
N PRO A 214 16.27 3.81 -17.69
CA PRO A 214 16.63 5.15 -17.22
C PRO A 214 15.43 6.09 -17.00
N ASP A 215 14.40 5.99 -17.83
CA ASP A 215 13.20 6.83 -17.73
C ASP A 215 12.42 6.63 -16.42
N LEU A 216 12.53 5.44 -15.81
CA LEU A 216 11.92 5.13 -14.51
C LEU A 216 12.79 5.58 -13.33
N ARG A 217 14.03 6.03 -13.59
CA ARG A 217 15.00 6.56 -12.64
C ARG A 217 15.63 7.87 -13.16
N PRO A 218 14.83 8.90 -13.45
CA PRO A 218 15.30 10.08 -14.16
C PRO A 218 16.36 10.85 -13.37
N MET A 219 17.21 11.53 -14.13
CA MET A 219 18.11 12.58 -13.66
C MET A 219 17.64 13.88 -14.31
N VAL A 220 17.19 14.83 -13.49
CA VAL A 220 16.62 16.10 -13.96
C VAL A 220 17.58 17.22 -13.59
N GLN A 221 17.93 18.06 -14.55
CA GLN A 221 18.71 19.26 -14.30
C GLN A 221 17.79 20.31 -13.66
N LEU A 222 18.26 20.91 -12.56
CA LEU A 222 17.60 22.02 -11.88
C LEU A 222 18.21 23.34 -12.34
N ASP A 223 17.45 24.42 -12.15
CA ASP A 223 17.94 25.78 -12.37
C ASP A 223 19.21 26.03 -11.52
N GLY A 224 20.25 26.57 -12.15
CA GLY A 224 21.57 26.75 -11.53
C GLY A 224 22.55 25.59 -11.72
N GLY A 225 22.31 24.68 -12.69
CA GLY A 225 23.29 23.68 -13.13
C GLY A 225 23.45 22.47 -12.19
N ARG A 226 22.61 22.36 -11.17
CA ARG A 226 22.57 21.20 -10.26
C ARG A 226 21.75 20.07 -10.88
N PHE A 227 22.04 18.83 -10.51
CA PHE A 227 21.27 17.66 -10.94
C PHE A 227 20.51 17.05 -9.76
N ALA A 228 19.23 16.75 -9.97
CA ALA A 228 18.43 15.94 -9.07
C ALA A 228 18.31 14.53 -9.65
N THR A 229 18.73 13.53 -8.87
CA THR A 229 18.69 12.12 -9.27
C THR A 229 17.70 11.34 -8.43
N SER A 230 17.06 10.34 -9.04
CA SER A 230 16.35 9.31 -8.28
C SER A 230 17.29 8.57 -7.32
N ASP A 231 16.81 8.28 -6.10
CA ASP A 231 17.53 7.51 -5.07
C ASP A 231 18.06 6.16 -5.60
N LEU A 232 17.34 5.54 -6.55
CA LEU A 232 17.75 4.29 -7.18
C LEU A 232 19.10 4.40 -7.88
N ASN A 233 19.41 5.55 -8.49
CA ASN A 233 20.69 5.74 -9.19
C ASN A 233 21.87 5.62 -8.23
N ASP A 234 21.72 6.10 -7.00
CA ASP A 234 22.75 5.96 -5.97
C ASP A 234 22.91 4.52 -5.50
N LEU A 235 21.81 3.77 -5.38
CA LEU A 235 21.83 2.36 -5.01
C LEU A 235 22.48 1.51 -6.11
N TYR A 236 22.09 1.68 -7.38
CA TYR A 236 22.73 1.01 -8.51
C TYR A 236 24.22 1.36 -8.62
N ARG A 237 24.57 2.64 -8.46
CA ARG A 237 25.97 3.09 -8.48
C ARG A 237 26.81 2.41 -7.39
N ARG A 238 26.26 2.23 -6.18
CA ARG A 238 26.95 1.50 -5.11
C ARG A 238 27.19 0.04 -5.49
N VAL A 239 26.19 -0.66 -6.00
CA VAL A 239 26.34 -2.06 -6.47
C VAL A 239 27.42 -2.18 -7.55
N ILE A 240 27.37 -1.31 -8.56
CA ILE A 240 28.36 -1.31 -9.66
C ILE A 240 29.77 -1.04 -9.13
N ASN A 241 29.95 -0.04 -8.26
CA ASN A 241 31.26 0.30 -7.70
C ASN A 241 31.85 -0.84 -6.86
N ARG A 242 31.02 -1.52 -6.07
CA ARG A 242 31.42 -2.70 -5.27
C ARG A 242 31.77 -3.88 -6.16
N ASN A 243 30.98 -4.15 -7.18
CA ASN A 243 31.24 -5.23 -8.14
C ASN A 243 32.56 -5.00 -8.92
N ASN A 244 32.79 -3.78 -9.40
CA ASN A 244 34.02 -3.42 -10.11
C ASN A 244 35.26 -3.45 -9.19
N ARG A 245 35.08 -3.19 -7.89
CA ARG A 245 36.15 -3.31 -6.90
C ARG A 245 36.46 -4.78 -6.61
N LEU A 246 35.44 -5.61 -6.42
CA LEU A 246 35.59 -7.05 -6.22
C LEU A 246 36.31 -7.70 -7.40
N ARG A 247 35.93 -7.37 -8.64
CA ARG A 247 36.61 -7.88 -9.84
C ARG A 247 38.10 -7.57 -9.82
N ARG A 248 38.47 -6.31 -9.54
CA ARG A 248 39.88 -5.89 -9.44
C ARG A 248 40.64 -6.62 -8.32
N LEU A 249 40.00 -6.89 -7.18
CA LEU A 249 40.64 -7.63 -6.08
C LEU A 249 40.90 -9.09 -6.45
N LEU A 250 40.01 -9.72 -7.21
CA LEU A 250 40.20 -11.07 -7.74
C LEU A 250 41.33 -11.11 -8.78
N ASP A 251 41.37 -10.15 -9.70
CA ASP A 251 42.44 -10.03 -10.72
C ASP A 251 43.84 -9.85 -10.09
N LEU A 252 43.91 -9.16 -8.94
CA LEU A 252 45.15 -8.94 -8.19
C LEU A 252 45.54 -10.12 -7.28
N GLY A 253 44.71 -11.16 -7.16
CA GLY A 253 44.96 -12.26 -6.22
C GLY A 253 44.98 -11.81 -4.76
N ALA A 254 44.13 -10.85 -4.40
CA ALA A 254 44.09 -10.32 -3.03
C ALA A 254 43.72 -11.42 -1.99
N PRO A 255 44.22 -11.33 -0.75
CA PRO A 255 43.90 -12.30 0.31
C PRO A 255 42.39 -12.51 0.51
N GLU A 256 42.01 -13.75 0.87
CA GLU A 256 40.60 -14.19 0.97
C GLU A 256 39.78 -13.30 1.93
N ILE A 257 40.38 -12.81 3.03
CA ILE A 257 39.73 -11.91 3.99
C ILE A 257 39.25 -10.61 3.32
N ILE A 258 40.07 -10.02 2.46
CA ILE A 258 39.75 -8.76 1.76
C ILE A 258 38.65 -9.02 0.74
N VAL A 259 38.74 -10.13 0.00
CA VAL A 259 37.73 -10.55 -0.97
C VAL A 259 36.39 -10.83 -0.28
N ASN A 260 36.38 -11.54 0.84
CA ASN A 260 35.18 -11.85 1.62
C ASN A 260 34.51 -10.59 2.17
N ASN A 261 35.30 -9.62 2.64
CA ASN A 261 34.75 -8.33 3.06
C ASN A 261 34.12 -7.58 1.88
N GLU A 262 34.74 -7.55 0.70
CA GLU A 262 34.14 -6.89 -0.46
C GLU A 262 32.89 -7.62 -0.99
N LYS A 263 32.89 -8.97 -0.98
CA LYS A 263 31.69 -9.79 -1.28
C LYS A 263 30.55 -9.46 -0.29
N ARG A 264 30.84 -9.33 1.00
CA ARG A 264 29.86 -8.88 2.02
C ARG A 264 29.30 -7.50 1.72
N MET A 265 30.16 -6.53 1.37
CA MET A 265 29.72 -5.18 1.02
C MET A 265 28.88 -5.14 -0.26
N LEU A 266 29.18 -5.99 -1.24
CA LEU A 266 28.38 -6.15 -2.46
C LEU A 266 26.99 -6.74 -2.15
N GLN A 267 26.91 -7.72 -1.25
CA GLN A 267 25.64 -8.27 -0.77
C GLN A 267 24.81 -7.17 -0.10
N GLU A 268 25.39 -6.42 0.84
CA GLU A 268 24.70 -5.32 1.53
C GLU A 268 24.22 -4.22 0.57
N ALA A 269 25.00 -3.90 -0.46
CA ALA A 269 24.59 -2.95 -1.49
C ALA A 269 23.41 -3.47 -2.33
N SER A 270 23.41 -4.77 -2.64
CA SER A 270 22.32 -5.42 -3.37
C SER A 270 21.04 -5.50 -2.53
N ASP A 271 21.17 -5.80 -1.24
CA ASP A 271 20.05 -5.79 -0.29
C ASP A 271 19.41 -4.39 -0.22
N ALA A 272 20.24 -3.34 -0.12
CA ALA A 272 19.77 -1.97 -0.09
C ALA A 272 19.08 -1.53 -1.39
N LEU A 273 19.51 -2.05 -2.55
CA LEU A 273 18.86 -1.80 -3.83
C LEU A 273 17.43 -2.37 -3.86
N PHE A 274 17.25 -3.61 -3.40
CA PHE A 274 15.95 -4.28 -3.43
C PHE A 274 15.01 -3.84 -2.31
N ASP A 275 15.47 -3.79 -1.06
CA ASP A 275 14.66 -3.44 0.13
C ASP A 275 15.54 -2.79 1.21
N ASN A 276 15.71 -1.47 1.11
CA ASN A 276 16.59 -0.70 1.99
C ASN A 276 16.02 -0.63 3.41
N GLY A 277 16.85 -0.95 4.42
CA GLY A 277 16.43 -0.94 5.82
C GLY A 277 15.71 -2.20 6.28
N ARG A 278 15.54 -3.21 5.43
CA ARG A 278 15.06 -4.54 5.85
C ARG A 278 16.02 -5.23 6.81
N ARG A 279 17.33 -5.02 6.61
CA ARG A 279 18.41 -5.53 7.45
C ARG A 279 19.34 -4.40 7.85
N GLY A 280 19.64 -4.31 9.15
CA GLY A 280 20.59 -3.34 9.69
C GLY A 280 20.13 -1.90 9.54
N ARG A 281 21.10 -0.97 9.52
CA ARG A 281 20.81 0.46 9.32
C ARG A 281 20.60 0.74 7.84
N PRO A 282 19.55 1.49 7.46
CA PRO A 282 19.31 1.82 6.07
C PRO A 282 20.45 2.67 5.51
N VAL A 283 20.73 2.50 4.22
CA VAL A 283 21.65 3.38 3.52
C VAL A 283 21.02 4.76 3.41
N THR A 284 21.70 5.75 3.99
CA THR A 284 21.27 7.15 3.98
C THR A 284 21.95 7.93 2.87
N GLY A 285 21.19 8.87 2.31
CA GLY A 285 21.67 9.89 1.39
C GLY A 285 22.03 11.20 2.10
N PRO A 286 22.20 12.29 1.35
CA PRO A 286 22.40 13.62 1.90
C PRO A 286 21.29 13.99 2.90
N GLY A 287 21.67 14.56 4.04
CA GLY A 287 20.72 14.92 5.10
C GLY A 287 20.19 13.76 5.94
N ASN A 288 20.92 12.64 6.01
CA ASN A 288 20.56 11.44 6.79
C ASN A 288 19.19 10.82 6.43
N ARG A 289 18.61 11.17 5.28
CA ARG A 289 17.37 10.56 4.79
C ARG A 289 17.66 9.16 4.24
N PRO A 290 16.88 8.12 4.59
CA PRO A 290 17.02 6.81 3.95
C PRO A 290 16.65 6.89 2.46
N LEU A 291 17.48 6.25 1.63
CA LEU A 291 17.24 6.16 0.19
C LEU A 291 16.06 5.21 -0.08
N LYS A 292 15.18 5.57 -1.01
CA LYS A 292 14.06 4.72 -1.43
C LYS A 292 14.55 3.57 -2.32
N SER A 293 14.24 2.33 -1.93
CA SER A 293 14.56 1.10 -2.67
C SER A 293 13.50 0.74 -3.72
N LEU A 294 13.76 -0.31 -4.51
CA LEU A 294 12.79 -0.85 -5.47
C LEU A 294 11.49 -1.29 -4.78
N SER A 295 11.58 -1.93 -3.62
CA SER A 295 10.40 -2.34 -2.84
C SER A 295 9.59 -1.16 -2.32
N ASP A 296 10.26 -0.08 -1.89
CA ASP A 296 9.59 1.13 -1.40
C ASP A 296 8.80 1.85 -2.49
N MET A 297 9.22 1.72 -3.76
CA MET A 297 8.45 2.25 -4.88
C MET A 297 7.11 1.54 -5.04
N LEU A 298 6.96 0.30 -4.57
CA LEU A 298 5.72 -0.46 -4.66
C LEU A 298 4.85 -0.31 -3.40
N LYS A 299 5.48 -0.24 -2.23
CA LYS A 299 4.81 -0.24 -0.92
C LYS A 299 4.31 1.15 -0.51
N GLY A 300 3.34 1.18 0.40
CA GLY A 300 2.87 2.40 1.08
C GLY A 300 1.86 3.24 0.30
N LYS A 301 1.47 4.39 0.89
CA LYS A 301 0.51 5.33 0.27
C LYS A 301 1.09 6.04 -0.97
N GLN A 302 2.39 6.33 -0.94
CA GLN A 302 3.14 6.92 -2.06
C GLN A 302 3.65 5.86 -3.06
N GLY A 303 3.37 4.58 -2.82
CA GLY A 303 3.78 3.51 -3.71
C GLY A 303 2.97 3.51 -5.01
N ARG A 304 3.57 2.98 -6.08
CA ARG A 304 2.99 2.91 -7.43
C ARG A 304 1.60 2.28 -7.44
N PHE A 305 1.37 1.22 -6.66
CA PHE A 305 0.05 0.57 -6.61
C PHE A 305 -1.07 1.51 -6.16
N ARG A 306 -0.86 2.27 -5.08
CA ARG A 306 -1.92 3.13 -4.52
C ARG A 306 -2.01 4.46 -5.23
N GLN A 307 -0.87 5.10 -5.53
CA GLN A 307 -0.84 6.45 -6.07
C GLN A 307 -0.91 6.52 -7.59
N ASN A 308 -0.49 5.47 -8.32
CA ASN A 308 -0.41 5.51 -9.77
C ASN A 308 -1.33 4.49 -10.47
N LEU A 309 -1.72 3.40 -9.82
CA LEU A 309 -2.63 2.43 -10.42
C LEU A 309 -4.09 2.68 -10.00
N LEU A 310 -4.35 2.77 -8.69
CA LEU A 310 -5.71 2.95 -8.16
C LEU A 310 -6.22 4.40 -8.29
N GLY A 311 -5.35 5.37 -8.07
CA GLY A 311 -5.62 6.78 -8.32
C GLY A 311 -4.73 7.30 -9.44
N LYS A 312 -5.28 8.13 -10.35
CA LYS A 312 -4.51 8.81 -11.39
C LYS A 312 -5.02 10.23 -11.53
N ARG A 313 -4.13 11.12 -11.99
CA ARG A 313 -4.57 12.40 -12.54
C ARG A 313 -5.22 12.10 -13.90
N VAL A 314 -6.35 12.74 -14.15
CA VAL A 314 -7.16 12.51 -15.35
C VAL A 314 -7.31 13.84 -16.09
N ASP A 315 -7.19 13.77 -17.41
CA ASP A 315 -7.55 14.88 -18.29
C ASP A 315 -9.06 15.11 -18.29
N TYR A 316 -9.52 16.18 -18.96
CA TYR A 316 -10.95 16.54 -19.02
C TYR A 316 -11.59 16.68 -17.63
N SER A 317 -10.83 17.26 -16.70
CA SER A 317 -11.27 17.53 -15.35
C SER A 317 -10.94 18.96 -14.93
N GLY A 318 -11.69 19.47 -13.97
CA GLY A 318 -11.43 20.77 -13.37
C GLY A 318 -11.98 20.84 -11.96
N ARG A 319 -11.73 21.94 -11.25
CA ARG A 319 -12.17 22.15 -9.88
C ARG A 319 -12.53 23.62 -9.68
N SER A 320 -13.61 23.88 -8.97
CA SER A 320 -13.96 25.22 -8.50
C SER A 320 -14.70 25.18 -7.18
N VAL A 321 -14.86 26.35 -6.56
CA VAL A 321 -15.70 26.56 -5.37
C VAL A 321 -17.17 26.36 -5.74
N ILE A 322 -17.94 25.75 -4.85
CA ILE A 322 -19.38 25.57 -5.03
C ILE A 322 -20.19 26.68 -4.35
N VAL A 323 -21.33 27.00 -4.95
CA VAL A 323 -22.34 27.92 -4.41
C VAL A 323 -23.73 27.30 -4.57
N ALA A 324 -24.70 27.73 -3.76
CA ALA A 324 -26.06 27.23 -3.85
C ALA A 324 -26.75 27.67 -5.15
N GLY A 325 -27.35 26.74 -5.88
CA GLY A 325 -28.17 27.00 -7.07
C GLY A 325 -29.62 26.60 -6.84
N PRO A 326 -30.44 27.40 -6.13
CA PRO A 326 -31.81 27.03 -5.77
C PRO A 326 -32.77 26.99 -6.98
N THR A 327 -32.44 27.65 -8.09
CA THR A 327 -33.24 27.66 -9.32
C THR A 327 -32.99 26.44 -10.22
N LEU A 328 -31.99 25.62 -9.91
CA LEU A 328 -31.63 24.45 -10.69
C LEU A 328 -32.62 23.31 -10.41
N ARG A 329 -32.84 22.46 -11.42
CA ARG A 329 -33.51 21.17 -11.18
C ARG A 329 -32.55 20.20 -10.50
N LEU A 330 -33.08 19.16 -9.86
CA LEU A 330 -32.26 18.17 -9.13
C LEU A 330 -31.15 17.55 -10.02
N GLN A 331 -31.46 17.31 -11.30
CA GLN A 331 -30.53 16.76 -12.29
C GLN A 331 -29.54 17.77 -12.87
N GLN A 332 -29.66 19.06 -12.57
CA GLN A 332 -28.86 20.11 -13.18
C GLN A 332 -27.75 20.61 -12.25
N CYS A 333 -26.65 21.07 -12.84
CA CYS A 333 -25.63 21.83 -12.14
C CYS A 333 -25.23 23.05 -12.95
N GLY A 334 -24.93 24.17 -12.29
CA GLY A 334 -24.40 25.34 -12.98
C GLY A 334 -22.90 25.21 -13.19
N LEU A 335 -22.45 25.18 -14.45
CA LEU A 335 -21.04 25.10 -14.81
C LEU A 335 -20.56 26.46 -15.35
N PRO A 336 -19.48 27.04 -14.80
CA PRO A 336 -18.93 28.30 -15.29
C PRO A 336 -18.55 28.23 -16.76
N LYS A 337 -18.96 29.24 -17.55
CA LYS A 337 -18.66 29.34 -18.99
C LYS A 337 -17.19 29.09 -19.34
N LEU A 338 -16.26 29.68 -18.59
CA LEU A 338 -14.81 29.50 -18.81
C LEU A 338 -14.32 28.07 -18.54
N MET A 339 -14.89 27.43 -17.52
CA MET A 339 -14.53 26.06 -17.15
C MET A 339 -15.09 25.07 -18.16
N ALA A 340 -16.36 25.24 -18.55
CA ALA A 340 -17.00 24.45 -19.59
C ALA A 340 -16.24 24.57 -20.92
N LEU A 341 -15.80 25.77 -21.30
CA LEU A 341 -15.06 25.97 -22.54
C LEU A 341 -13.76 25.17 -22.61
N GLU A 342 -13.00 25.06 -21.52
CA GLU A 342 -11.75 24.29 -21.52
C GLU A 342 -12.03 22.77 -21.45
N LEU A 343 -13.05 22.34 -20.69
CA LEU A 343 -13.44 20.93 -20.61
C LEU A 343 -13.95 20.40 -21.96
N PHE A 344 -14.77 21.17 -22.66
CA PHE A 344 -15.39 20.79 -23.93
C PHE A 344 -14.59 21.24 -25.16
N LYS A 345 -13.36 21.74 -24.97
CA LYS A 345 -12.55 22.38 -26.00
C LYS A 345 -12.44 21.60 -27.32
N PRO A 346 -12.16 20.27 -27.34
CA PRO A 346 -12.10 19.52 -28.60
C PRO A 346 -13.45 19.43 -29.32
N PHE A 347 -14.54 19.30 -28.58
CA PHE A 347 -15.90 19.22 -29.13
C PHE A 347 -16.33 20.55 -29.75
N VAL A 348 -16.06 21.65 -29.05
CA VAL A 348 -16.30 23.01 -29.57
C VAL A 348 -15.46 23.26 -30.82
N MET A 349 -14.19 22.88 -30.82
CA MET A 349 -13.31 23.02 -31.99
C MET A 349 -13.83 22.24 -33.21
N LYS A 350 -14.32 21.00 -33.00
CA LYS A 350 -14.94 20.21 -34.07
C LYS A 350 -16.19 20.90 -34.61
N ARG A 351 -17.09 21.31 -33.72
CA ARG A 351 -18.37 21.92 -34.11
C ARG A 351 -18.20 23.27 -34.83
N LEU A 352 -17.21 24.07 -34.46
CA LEU A 352 -16.85 25.30 -35.17
C LEU A 352 -16.40 25.06 -36.62
N VAL A 353 -15.70 23.95 -36.88
CA VAL A 353 -15.29 23.57 -38.25
C VAL A 353 -16.49 23.00 -39.01
N ASP A 354 -17.31 22.16 -38.38
CA ASP A 354 -18.51 21.57 -39.00
C ASP A 354 -19.51 22.64 -39.44
N GLN A 355 -19.66 23.72 -38.65
CA GLN A 355 -20.51 24.87 -38.97
C GLN A 355 -19.84 25.90 -39.90
N GLN A 356 -18.64 25.62 -40.41
CA GLN A 356 -17.85 26.52 -41.28
C GLN A 356 -17.51 27.89 -40.66
N LEU A 357 -17.64 28.04 -39.34
CA LEU A 357 -17.23 29.23 -38.60
C LEU A 357 -15.70 29.34 -38.49
N ALA A 358 -14.99 28.22 -38.62
CA ALA A 358 -13.54 28.14 -38.69
C ALA A 358 -13.08 27.34 -39.92
N GLN A 359 -12.12 27.88 -40.67
CA GLN A 359 -11.59 27.23 -41.88
C GLN A 359 -10.82 25.91 -41.60
N ASN A 360 -10.16 25.81 -40.44
CA ASN A 360 -9.39 24.64 -40.05
C ASN A 360 -9.30 24.49 -38.51
N ILE A 361 -8.90 23.30 -38.06
CA ILE A 361 -8.83 22.98 -36.62
C ILE A 361 -7.85 23.89 -35.84
N LYS A 362 -6.76 24.34 -36.50
CA LYS A 362 -5.80 25.28 -35.90
C LYS A 362 -6.41 26.66 -35.69
N SER A 363 -7.22 27.14 -36.63
CA SER A 363 -7.97 28.38 -36.52
C SER A 363 -9.04 28.27 -35.45
N ALA A 364 -9.78 27.15 -35.40
CA ALA A 364 -10.75 26.87 -34.34
C ALA A 364 -10.09 26.90 -32.96
N LYS A 365 -8.91 26.28 -32.80
CA LYS A 365 -8.13 26.34 -31.54
C LYS A 365 -7.82 27.79 -31.14
N ARG A 366 -7.35 28.62 -32.07
CA ARG A 366 -7.07 30.04 -31.81
C ARG A 366 -8.35 30.83 -31.47
N MET A 367 -9.48 30.52 -32.11
CA MET A 367 -10.76 31.17 -31.82
C MET A 367 -11.25 30.86 -30.41
N VAL A 368 -11.11 29.60 -29.97
CA VAL A 368 -11.43 29.17 -28.61
C VAL A 368 -10.48 29.81 -27.58
N GLU A 369 -9.17 29.80 -27.83
CA GLU A 369 -8.19 30.43 -26.93
C GLU A 369 -8.39 31.95 -26.79
N ARG A 370 -8.80 32.62 -27.87
CA ARG A 370 -9.15 34.06 -27.87
C ARG A 370 -10.57 34.34 -27.40
N ARG A 371 -11.38 33.31 -27.10
CA ARG A 371 -12.75 33.41 -26.60
C ARG A 371 -13.65 34.30 -27.47
N ARG A 372 -13.65 34.06 -28.79
CA ARG A 372 -14.50 34.81 -29.71
C ARG A 372 -16.01 34.61 -29.40
N PRO A 373 -16.88 35.59 -29.70
CA PRO A 373 -18.31 35.49 -29.39
C PRO A 373 -18.99 34.24 -29.94
N GLN A 374 -18.66 33.83 -31.18
CA GLN A 374 -19.26 32.65 -31.83
C GLN A 374 -19.05 31.34 -31.06
N VAL A 375 -18.06 31.30 -30.18
CA VAL A 375 -17.71 30.10 -29.42
C VAL A 375 -18.75 29.80 -28.35
N TRP A 376 -19.45 30.82 -27.84
CA TRP A 376 -20.44 30.65 -26.77
C TRP A 376 -21.71 29.95 -27.26
N ASP A 377 -22.20 30.31 -28.44
CA ASP A 377 -23.36 29.69 -29.05
C ASP A 377 -23.10 28.20 -29.34
N VAL A 378 -21.91 27.92 -29.89
CA VAL A 378 -21.46 26.54 -30.15
C VAL A 378 -21.26 25.74 -28.86
N LEU A 379 -20.76 26.38 -27.81
CA LEU A 379 -20.58 25.73 -26.51
C LEU A 379 -21.93 25.32 -25.92
N GLU A 380 -22.96 26.16 -26.01
CA GLU A 380 -24.30 25.83 -25.52
C GLU A 380 -24.90 24.63 -26.25
N ASP A 381 -24.69 24.52 -27.56
CA ASP A 381 -25.15 23.36 -28.34
C ASP A 381 -24.41 22.07 -28.02
N VAL A 382 -23.10 22.14 -27.74
CA VAL A 382 -22.28 20.97 -27.41
C VAL A 382 -22.58 20.42 -26.02
N ILE A 383 -23.00 21.27 -25.09
CA ILE A 383 -23.26 20.93 -23.68
C ILE A 383 -24.62 20.24 -23.50
N LYS A 384 -25.58 20.49 -24.39
CA LYS A 384 -26.92 19.88 -24.34
C LYS A 384 -26.81 18.36 -24.32
N GLU A 385 -27.50 17.75 -23.34
CA GLU A 385 -27.55 16.30 -23.09
C GLU A 385 -26.19 15.62 -22.81
N HIS A 386 -25.13 16.38 -22.57
CA HIS A 386 -23.81 15.83 -22.21
C HIS A 386 -23.61 15.92 -20.68
N PRO A 387 -23.82 14.83 -19.92
CA PRO A 387 -23.70 14.88 -18.47
C PRO A 387 -22.26 15.12 -18.01
N VAL A 388 -22.10 15.75 -16.85
CA VAL A 388 -20.82 15.92 -16.15
C VAL A 388 -20.89 15.26 -14.78
N LEU A 389 -19.76 14.75 -14.30
CA LEU A 389 -19.67 14.15 -12.96
C LEU A 389 -19.13 15.19 -11.99
N LEU A 390 -19.86 15.43 -10.90
CA LEU A 390 -19.39 16.23 -9.77
C LEU A 390 -18.92 15.31 -8.65
N ASN A 391 -17.77 15.63 -8.06
CA ASN A 391 -17.18 14.89 -6.94
C ASN A 391 -16.67 15.82 -5.85
N ARG A 392 -16.98 15.52 -4.60
CA ARG A 392 -16.40 16.17 -3.42
C ARG A 392 -15.56 15.18 -2.63
N ALA A 393 -14.31 15.56 -2.35
CA ALA A 393 -13.44 14.76 -1.49
C ALA A 393 -13.63 15.15 -0.02
N PRO A 394 -13.60 14.21 0.93
CA PRO A 394 -13.39 12.77 0.75
C PRO A 394 -14.66 12.03 0.27
N THR A 395 -14.50 11.14 -0.72
CA THR A 395 -15.61 10.32 -1.23
C THR A 395 -15.83 9.11 -0.33
N LEU A 396 -16.80 9.19 0.59
CA LEU A 396 -17.08 8.13 1.58
C LEU A 396 -17.96 6.99 1.03
N HIS A 397 -18.84 7.31 0.09
CA HIS A 397 -19.78 6.37 -0.53
C HIS A 397 -20.05 6.79 -1.98
N ARG A 398 -20.70 5.92 -2.76
CA ARG A 398 -20.93 6.16 -4.20
C ARG A 398 -21.61 7.49 -4.52
N LEU A 399 -22.52 7.97 -3.66
CA LEU A 399 -23.23 9.25 -3.86
C LEU A 399 -22.33 10.49 -3.69
N GLY A 400 -21.07 10.32 -3.27
CA GLY A 400 -20.08 11.40 -3.31
C GLY A 400 -19.59 11.70 -4.73
N ILE A 401 -20.04 10.93 -5.73
CA ILE A 401 -19.92 11.23 -7.16
C ILE A 401 -21.31 11.08 -7.78
N GLN A 402 -21.81 12.14 -8.42
CA GLN A 402 -23.08 12.09 -9.14
C GLN A 402 -22.97 12.81 -10.48
N ALA A 403 -23.80 12.39 -11.43
CA ALA A 403 -23.92 13.00 -12.73
C ALA A 403 -25.00 14.08 -12.73
N PHE A 404 -24.72 15.17 -13.44
CA PHE A 404 -25.61 16.30 -13.62
C PHE A 404 -25.59 16.76 -15.08
N GLU A 405 -26.69 17.35 -15.53
CA GLU A 405 -26.78 18.11 -16.76
C GLU A 405 -26.21 19.52 -16.53
N PRO A 406 -25.10 19.88 -17.21
CA PRO A 406 -24.51 21.19 -17.08
C PRO A 406 -25.41 22.29 -17.69
N VAL A 407 -25.66 23.33 -16.90
CA VAL A 407 -26.26 24.60 -17.33
C VAL A 407 -25.17 25.66 -17.30
N LEU A 408 -24.99 26.40 -18.39
CA LEU A 408 -23.99 27.45 -18.46
C LEU A 408 -24.37 28.62 -17.54
N VAL A 409 -23.49 28.94 -16.59
CA VAL A 409 -23.68 30.07 -15.67
C VAL A 409 -22.55 31.09 -15.79
N GLU A 410 -22.90 32.34 -15.49
CA GLU A 410 -21.92 33.42 -15.36
C GLU A 410 -21.11 33.29 -14.06
N GLY A 411 -19.90 33.84 -14.07
CA GLY A 411 -18.98 33.78 -12.94
C GLY A 411 -18.00 32.59 -13.01
N LYS A 412 -17.46 32.21 -11.85
CA LYS A 412 -16.40 31.19 -11.72
C LYS A 412 -16.76 30.03 -10.78
N ALA A 413 -17.88 30.12 -10.06
CA ALA A 413 -18.29 29.12 -9.08
C ALA A 413 -19.27 28.11 -9.69
N ILE A 414 -19.19 26.86 -9.26
CA ILE A 414 -20.11 25.81 -9.66
C ILE A 414 -21.38 25.96 -8.83
N GLN A 415 -22.55 26.02 -9.47
CA GLN A 415 -23.82 26.03 -8.74
C GLN A 415 -24.27 24.59 -8.50
N LEU A 416 -24.47 24.23 -7.23
CA LEU A 416 -24.91 22.91 -6.80
C LEU A 416 -26.35 22.99 -6.27
N HIS A 417 -27.15 21.98 -6.57
CA HIS A 417 -28.50 21.87 -6.04
C HIS A 417 -28.48 21.64 -4.51
N PRO A 418 -29.20 22.43 -3.69
CA PRO A 418 -29.13 22.34 -2.22
C PRO A 418 -29.45 20.94 -1.66
N LEU A 419 -30.41 20.23 -2.28
CA LEU A 419 -30.82 18.90 -1.81
C LEU A 419 -29.77 17.80 -1.97
N VAL A 420 -28.76 17.97 -2.84
CA VAL A 420 -27.68 16.97 -2.97
C VAL A 420 -26.51 17.23 -2.00
N CYS A 421 -26.51 18.36 -1.29
CA CYS A 421 -25.45 18.71 -0.34
C CYS A 421 -25.30 17.67 0.78
N THR A 422 -26.40 17.07 1.23
CA THR A 422 -26.38 15.98 2.22
C THR A 422 -25.60 14.76 1.73
N ALA A 423 -25.74 14.41 0.45
CA ALA A 423 -25.03 13.29 -0.17
C ALA A 423 -23.52 13.59 -0.32
N PHE A 424 -23.16 14.81 -0.72
CA PHE A 424 -21.76 15.20 -0.83
C PHE A 424 -21.12 15.58 0.51
N ASN A 425 -21.92 15.65 1.58
CA ASN A 425 -21.58 16.28 2.84
C ASN A 425 -20.98 17.69 2.64
N ALA A 426 -21.54 18.42 1.66
CA ALA A 426 -21.03 19.69 1.18
C ALA A 426 -21.69 20.85 1.91
N ASP A 427 -20.91 21.88 2.19
CA ASP A 427 -21.37 23.20 2.63
C ASP A 427 -20.90 24.27 1.63
N PHE A 428 -21.21 25.54 1.91
CA PHE A 428 -20.93 26.67 1.03
C PHE A 428 -19.97 27.68 1.68
N ASP A 429 -19.02 27.22 2.50
CA ASP A 429 -18.07 28.07 3.23
C ASP A 429 -16.71 28.26 2.52
N GLY A 430 -16.56 27.71 1.31
CA GLY A 430 -15.30 27.65 0.56
C GLY A 430 -14.98 26.27 0.00
N ASP A 431 -15.83 25.28 0.31
CA ASP A 431 -15.84 23.94 -0.27
C ASP A 431 -15.65 23.94 -1.80
N GLN A 432 -14.89 22.95 -2.27
CA GLN A 432 -14.55 22.79 -3.68
C GLN A 432 -14.99 21.43 -4.20
N MET A 433 -15.52 21.41 -5.43
CA MET A 433 -15.86 20.19 -6.14
C MET A 433 -15.05 20.03 -7.41
N ALA A 434 -14.66 18.79 -7.69
CA ALA A 434 -14.08 18.40 -8.96
C ALA A 434 -15.19 18.06 -9.96
N VAL A 435 -14.93 18.38 -11.23
CA VAL A 435 -15.79 18.07 -12.36
C VAL A 435 -15.01 17.15 -13.29
N HIS A 436 -15.66 16.09 -13.77
CA HIS A 436 -15.10 15.17 -14.76
C HIS A 436 -16.07 15.04 -15.94
N LEU A 437 -15.54 15.12 -17.16
CA LEU A 437 -16.32 14.98 -18.38
C LEU A 437 -16.23 13.55 -18.95
N PRO A 438 -17.32 12.75 -18.94
CA PRO A 438 -17.34 11.46 -19.62
C PRO A 438 -17.24 11.64 -21.15
N LEU A 439 -16.32 10.91 -21.79
CA LEU A 439 -16.07 11.06 -23.23
C LEU A 439 -16.76 10.00 -24.08
N SER A 440 -16.60 8.72 -23.73
CA SER A 440 -17.17 7.62 -24.51
C SER A 440 -18.69 7.57 -24.37
N VAL A 441 -19.37 6.96 -25.35
CA VAL A 441 -20.83 6.85 -25.34
C VAL A 441 -21.29 6.00 -24.16
N GLU A 442 -20.53 4.95 -23.82
CA GLU A 442 -20.79 4.10 -22.66
C GLU A 442 -20.68 4.90 -21.36
N ALA A 443 -19.63 5.70 -21.20
CA ALA A 443 -19.43 6.53 -20.01
C ALA A 443 -20.53 7.59 -19.86
N GLN A 444 -21.00 8.18 -20.97
CA GLN A 444 -22.13 9.10 -20.96
C GLN A 444 -23.44 8.39 -20.60
N ALA A 445 -23.67 7.18 -21.12
CA ALA A 445 -24.83 6.37 -20.78
C ALA A 445 -24.84 5.94 -19.31
N GLU A 446 -23.69 5.49 -18.78
CA GLU A 446 -23.51 5.20 -17.35
C GLU A 446 -23.80 6.42 -16.48
N ALA A 447 -23.31 7.59 -16.88
CA ALA A 447 -23.59 8.84 -16.18
C ALA A 447 -25.10 9.16 -16.16
N ARG A 448 -25.80 9.08 -17.30
CA ARG A 448 -27.24 9.38 -17.41
C ARG A 448 -28.12 8.36 -16.69
N VAL A 449 -27.78 7.07 -16.77
CA VAL A 449 -28.64 6.00 -16.26
C VAL A 449 -28.32 5.69 -14.80
N LEU A 450 -27.05 5.48 -14.46
CA LEU A 450 -26.65 4.97 -13.15
C LEU A 450 -26.34 6.10 -12.17
N MET A 451 -25.66 7.16 -12.61
CA MET A 451 -25.08 8.17 -11.72
C MET A 451 -25.89 9.47 -11.62
N LEU A 452 -26.93 9.66 -12.44
CA LEU A 452 -27.75 10.85 -12.43
C LEU A 452 -28.33 11.11 -11.04
N SER A 453 -28.22 12.34 -10.55
CA SER A 453 -28.68 12.71 -9.21
C SER A 453 -30.17 12.41 -8.99
N ALA A 454 -31.01 12.64 -10.00
CA ALA A 454 -32.44 12.33 -9.97
C ALA A 454 -32.76 10.84 -9.77
N ASN A 455 -31.87 9.94 -10.18
CA ASN A 455 -32.05 8.49 -10.02
C ASN A 455 -31.60 7.99 -8.63
N ASN A 456 -30.82 8.81 -7.92
CA ASN A 456 -30.05 8.47 -6.72
C ASN A 456 -30.56 9.21 -5.47
N ILE A 457 -31.87 9.15 -5.24
CA ILE A 457 -32.56 9.82 -4.12
C ILE A 457 -32.36 9.07 -2.79
N LEU A 458 -32.15 7.75 -2.86
CA LEU A 458 -32.09 6.86 -1.69
C LEU A 458 -30.65 6.53 -1.26
N SER A 459 -30.48 6.34 0.04
CA SER A 459 -29.27 5.78 0.64
C SER A 459 -29.07 4.34 0.19
N PRO A 460 -27.91 3.99 -0.39
CA PRO A 460 -27.58 2.60 -0.72
C PRO A 460 -27.44 1.71 0.52
N ALA A 461 -27.18 2.29 1.70
CA ALA A 461 -26.93 1.54 2.93
C ALA A 461 -28.21 1.25 3.72
N SER A 462 -29.12 2.22 3.82
CA SER A 462 -30.32 2.13 4.66
C SER A 462 -31.63 2.09 3.88
N GLY A 463 -31.60 2.34 2.57
CA GLY A 463 -32.81 2.50 1.75
C GLY A 463 -33.60 3.79 2.01
N ARG A 464 -33.25 4.56 3.05
CA ARG A 464 -33.93 5.82 3.38
C ARG A 464 -33.59 6.94 2.41
N PRO A 465 -34.48 7.90 2.17
CA PRO A 465 -34.18 9.08 1.34
C PRO A 465 -33.04 9.92 1.93
N ILE A 466 -32.07 10.28 1.09
CA ILE A 466 -30.97 11.20 1.45
C ILE A 466 -31.29 12.64 1.02
N VAL A 467 -32.05 12.77 -0.06
CA VAL A 467 -32.46 14.05 -0.67
C VAL A 467 -33.69 14.58 0.07
N THR A 468 -33.60 14.66 1.41
CA THR A 468 -34.65 15.25 2.24
C THR A 468 -34.40 16.75 2.40
N PRO A 469 -35.44 17.60 2.33
CA PRO A 469 -35.33 19.01 2.65
C PRO A 469 -34.62 19.26 3.98
N SER A 470 -33.78 20.30 4.04
CA SER A 470 -33.00 20.64 5.23
C SER A 470 -33.03 22.14 5.51
N GLN A 471 -32.84 22.51 6.79
CA GLN A 471 -32.71 23.90 7.25
C GLN A 471 -33.86 24.78 6.73
N ASP A 472 -33.56 25.74 5.85
CA ASP A 472 -34.50 26.73 5.33
C ASP A 472 -35.76 26.11 4.72
N LEU A 473 -35.61 25.01 3.97
CA LEU A 473 -36.76 24.32 3.36
C LEU A 473 -37.69 23.72 4.42
N VAL A 474 -37.12 23.17 5.51
CA VAL A 474 -37.91 22.63 6.63
C VAL A 474 -38.61 23.75 7.38
N ILE A 475 -37.96 24.91 7.55
CA ILE A 475 -38.56 26.07 8.21
C ILE A 475 -39.70 26.64 7.37
N GLY A 476 -39.51 26.80 6.06
CA GLY A 476 -40.53 27.27 5.13
C GLY A 476 -41.74 26.35 5.09
N GLY A 477 -41.51 25.04 4.98
CA GLY A 477 -42.56 24.04 5.04
C GLY A 477 -43.30 23.96 6.37
N PHE A 478 -42.57 24.09 7.49
CA PHE A 478 -43.18 24.16 8.82
C PHE A 478 -44.08 25.38 8.95
N TYR A 479 -43.58 26.57 8.57
CA TYR A 479 -44.35 27.81 8.60
C TYR A 479 -45.61 27.69 7.74
N LEU A 480 -45.47 27.21 6.50
CA LEU A 480 -46.58 27.03 5.56
C LEU A 480 -47.68 26.11 6.12
N THR A 481 -47.32 25.09 6.90
CA THR A 481 -48.25 24.09 7.43
C THR A 481 -48.72 24.35 8.87
N GLU A 482 -48.27 25.45 9.48
CA GLU A 482 -48.68 25.86 10.81
C GLU A 482 -50.12 26.41 10.81
N ALA A 483 -50.83 26.22 11.92
CA ALA A 483 -52.21 26.65 12.11
C ALA A 483 -52.34 27.51 13.37
N PHE A 484 -52.95 28.69 13.23
CA PHE A 484 -53.22 29.59 14.36
C PHE A 484 -54.72 29.79 14.55
N ALA A 485 -55.17 29.80 15.81
CA ALA A 485 -56.55 30.14 16.14
C ALA A 485 -56.75 31.67 16.13
N GLY A 486 -57.98 32.12 15.84
CA GLY A 486 -58.36 33.53 15.82
C GLY A 486 -57.90 34.29 14.57
N ARG A 487 -57.60 33.58 13.47
CA ARG A 487 -57.15 34.19 12.21
C ARG A 487 -58.31 34.52 11.28
N LYS A 488 -58.08 35.49 10.39
CA LYS A 488 -59.09 35.94 9.43
C LYS A 488 -59.47 34.78 8.49
N GLY A 489 -60.77 34.51 8.36
CA GLY A 489 -61.28 33.41 7.53
C GLY A 489 -61.43 32.05 8.24
N GLU A 490 -61.23 31.99 9.56
CA GLU A 490 -61.42 30.77 10.33
C GLU A 490 -62.86 30.22 10.23
N GLY A 491 -62.98 28.92 9.98
CA GLY A 491 -64.26 28.21 9.86
C GLY A 491 -64.96 28.35 8.51
N GLN A 492 -64.40 29.09 7.55
CA GLN A 492 -64.96 29.17 6.20
C GLN A 492 -64.89 27.81 5.48
N VAL A 493 -65.91 27.53 4.69
CA VAL A 493 -66.08 26.26 3.97
C VAL A 493 -65.83 26.50 2.48
N PHE A 494 -64.89 25.75 1.91
CA PHE A 494 -64.55 25.79 0.50
C PHE A 494 -64.85 24.46 -0.15
N ARG A 495 -65.24 24.49 -1.44
CA ARG A 495 -65.51 23.28 -2.23
C ARG A 495 -64.34 22.87 -3.11
N HIS A 496 -63.54 23.84 -3.54
CA HIS A 496 -62.42 23.61 -4.46
C HIS A 496 -61.19 24.41 -4.03
N VAL A 497 -60.00 23.83 -4.28
CA VAL A 497 -58.70 24.45 -3.91
C VAL A 497 -58.51 25.82 -4.57
N TYR A 498 -58.93 26.00 -5.82
CA TYR A 498 -58.81 27.30 -6.51
C TYR A 498 -59.59 28.44 -5.82
N GLN A 499 -60.67 28.11 -5.09
CA GLN A 499 -61.43 29.12 -4.33
C GLN A 499 -60.64 29.59 -3.11
N VAL A 500 -59.86 28.69 -2.50
CA VAL A 500 -58.97 28.99 -1.37
C VAL A 500 -57.84 29.91 -1.84
N VAL A 501 -57.20 29.60 -2.98
CA VAL A 501 -56.15 30.44 -3.55
C VAL A 501 -56.68 31.85 -3.85
N ARG A 502 -57.84 31.93 -4.50
CA ARG A 502 -58.47 33.23 -4.79
C ARG A 502 -58.83 34.01 -3.52
N ALA A 503 -59.40 33.36 -2.52
CA ALA A 503 -59.72 34.00 -1.25
C ALA A 503 -58.47 34.50 -0.50
N LEU A 504 -57.33 33.82 -0.70
CA LEU A 504 -56.04 34.25 -0.16
C LEU A 504 -55.49 35.47 -0.91
N ASP A 505 -55.60 35.49 -2.25
CA ASP A 505 -55.24 36.63 -3.10
C ASP A 505 -56.09 37.87 -2.78
N ASP A 506 -57.40 37.68 -2.59
CA ASP A 506 -58.37 38.71 -2.18
C ASP A 506 -58.20 39.12 -0.70
N LYS A 507 -57.26 38.48 0.03
CA LYS A 507 -56.97 38.69 1.47
C LYS A 507 -58.17 38.47 2.38
N GLU A 508 -59.10 37.62 1.98
CA GLU A 508 -60.28 37.23 2.77
C GLU A 508 -59.92 36.19 3.83
N ILE A 509 -58.92 35.34 3.56
CA ILE A 509 -58.39 34.33 4.47
C ILE A 509 -56.90 34.53 4.74
N ASP A 510 -56.44 34.16 5.94
CA ASP A 510 -55.01 34.09 6.30
C ASP A 510 -54.42 32.71 5.95
N LEU A 511 -53.13 32.64 5.65
CA LEU A 511 -52.42 31.41 5.26
C LEU A 511 -52.57 30.28 6.29
N HIS A 512 -52.56 30.68 7.57
CA HIS A 512 -52.61 29.79 8.73
C HIS A 512 -54.02 29.66 9.35
N ALA A 513 -55.05 30.22 8.71
CA ALA A 513 -56.42 30.11 9.19
C ALA A 513 -56.95 28.68 9.00
N LYS A 514 -57.67 28.17 10.00
CA LYS A 514 -58.33 26.86 9.92
C LYS A 514 -59.57 26.96 9.03
N ILE A 515 -59.57 26.25 7.92
CA ILE A 515 -60.66 26.21 6.93
C ILE A 515 -61.19 24.78 6.80
N LYS A 516 -62.42 24.64 6.27
CA LYS A 516 -63.05 23.35 6.01
C LYS A 516 -63.13 23.11 4.51
N LEU A 517 -62.50 22.05 4.02
CA LEU A 517 -62.64 21.61 2.64
C LEU A 517 -63.77 20.57 2.55
N ALA A 518 -64.76 20.83 1.70
CA ALA A 518 -65.89 19.94 1.47
C ALA A 518 -65.63 19.04 0.26
N GLU A 519 -65.32 17.76 0.52
CA GLU A 519 -65.08 16.75 -0.50
C GLU A 519 -66.22 15.74 -0.58
N ARG A 520 -66.45 15.15 -1.76
CA ARG A 520 -67.44 14.08 -1.94
C ARG A 520 -66.74 12.73 -1.97
N ASN A 521 -67.13 11.83 -1.06
CA ASN A 521 -66.66 10.45 -1.08
C ASN A 521 -67.26 9.64 -2.25
N SER A 522 -66.66 8.48 -2.52
CA SER A 522 -67.14 7.47 -3.47
C SER A 522 -68.58 6.97 -3.22
N SER A 523 -69.11 7.19 -2.01
CA SER A 523 -70.49 6.90 -1.59
C SER A 523 -71.46 8.07 -1.75
N GLY A 524 -71.02 9.22 -2.27
CA GLY A 524 -71.84 10.43 -2.46
C GLY A 524 -72.02 11.31 -1.22
N ALA A 525 -71.47 10.92 -0.06
CA ALA A 525 -71.50 11.71 1.17
C ALA A 525 -70.44 12.82 1.16
N THR A 526 -70.78 14.01 1.67
CA THR A 526 -69.85 15.14 1.82
C THR A 526 -69.04 14.97 3.11
N ILE A 527 -67.72 14.85 3.00
CA ILE A 527 -66.78 14.90 4.13
C ILE A 527 -66.22 16.31 4.24
N TYR A 528 -66.16 16.82 5.46
CA TYR A 528 -65.48 18.07 5.78
C TYR A 528 -64.13 17.75 6.39
N THR A 529 -63.05 18.11 5.70
CA THR A 529 -61.68 17.98 6.19
C THR A 529 -61.21 19.33 6.75
N GLU A 530 -60.77 19.36 8.01
CA GLU A 530 -60.18 20.56 8.60
C GLU A 530 -58.71 20.70 8.18
N THR A 531 -58.39 21.81 7.52
CA THR A 531 -57.04 22.09 6.99
C THR A 531 -56.73 23.59 7.05
N THR A 532 -55.58 24.02 6.51
CA THR A 532 -55.22 25.43 6.33
C THR A 532 -54.95 25.71 4.85
N ALA A 533 -55.02 26.97 4.44
CA ALA A 533 -54.69 27.36 3.07
C ALA A 533 -53.25 26.96 2.70
N GLY A 534 -52.30 27.15 3.61
CA GLY A 534 -50.90 26.77 3.38
C GLY A 534 -50.68 25.26 3.24
N ARG A 535 -51.41 24.42 3.99
CA ARG A 535 -51.35 22.95 3.82
C ARG A 535 -51.86 22.50 2.45
N LEU A 536 -52.94 23.11 1.96
CA LEU A 536 -53.46 22.81 0.62
C LEU A 536 -52.48 23.23 -0.47
N MET A 537 -51.81 24.36 -0.32
CA MET A 537 -50.74 24.78 -1.24
C MET A 537 -49.56 23.81 -1.24
N PHE A 538 -49.19 23.28 -0.07
CA PHE A 538 -48.16 22.25 0.04
C PHE A 538 -48.60 20.94 -0.64
N GLU A 539 -49.85 20.53 -0.49
CA GLU A 539 -50.41 19.33 -1.13
C GLU A 539 -50.42 19.44 -2.65
N GLU A 540 -50.62 20.64 -3.21
CA GLU A 540 -50.53 20.88 -4.66
C GLU A 540 -49.13 20.60 -5.23
N CYS A 541 -48.09 20.71 -4.41
CA CYS A 541 -46.72 20.33 -4.78
C CYS A 541 -46.50 18.81 -4.82
N LEU A 542 -47.38 18.00 -4.22
CA LEU A 542 -47.26 16.54 -4.19
C LEU A 542 -47.81 15.88 -5.47
N PRO A 543 -47.44 14.63 -5.78
CA PRO A 543 -47.97 13.91 -6.94
C PRO A 543 -49.49 13.68 -6.85
N ALA A 544 -50.16 13.67 -8.01
CA ALA A 544 -51.57 13.31 -8.11
C ALA A 544 -51.81 11.91 -7.49
N GLY A 545 -52.86 11.80 -6.67
CA GLY A 545 -53.18 10.57 -5.94
C GLY A 545 -52.44 10.36 -4.62
N PHE A 546 -51.54 11.26 -4.21
CA PHE A 546 -50.93 11.19 -2.87
C PHE A 546 -51.99 11.32 -1.77
N VAL A 547 -52.84 12.34 -1.88
CA VAL A 547 -53.94 12.60 -0.92
C VAL A 547 -54.94 11.45 -0.87
N GLU A 548 -55.27 10.86 -2.02
CA GLU A 548 -56.18 9.70 -2.09
C GLU A 548 -55.63 8.47 -1.36
N ARG A 549 -54.31 8.29 -1.34
CA ARG A 549 -53.65 7.13 -0.73
C ARG A 549 -53.31 7.32 0.74
N PHE A 550 -52.90 8.52 1.14
CA PHE A 550 -52.35 8.79 2.47
C PHE A 550 -53.18 9.77 3.31
N GLY A 551 -54.24 10.34 2.73
CA GLY A 551 -55.03 11.41 3.33
C GLY A 551 -54.37 12.78 3.24
N HIS A 552 -55.13 13.81 3.60
CA HIS A 552 -54.64 15.18 3.73
C HIS A 552 -53.67 15.34 4.91
N ILE A 553 -52.81 16.34 4.82
CA ILE A 553 -51.87 16.73 5.86
C ILE A 553 -52.62 17.54 6.92
N THR A 554 -52.81 16.94 8.10
CA THR A 554 -53.54 17.56 9.22
C THR A 554 -52.64 18.14 10.31
N GLU A 555 -51.34 17.84 10.27
CA GLU A 555 -50.35 18.30 11.25
C GLU A 555 -49.31 19.23 10.60
N SER A 556 -48.59 20.01 11.41
CA SER A 556 -47.47 20.83 10.91
C SER A 556 -46.27 19.94 10.59
N LEU A 557 -45.63 20.22 9.45
CA LEU A 557 -44.53 19.43 8.94
C LEU A 557 -43.22 19.82 9.63
N LYS A 558 -42.69 18.95 10.48
CA LYS A 558 -41.31 19.06 10.98
C LYS A 558 -40.41 18.15 10.15
N LYS A 559 -39.11 18.16 10.49
CA LYS A 559 -38.10 17.38 9.74
C LYS A 559 -38.42 15.88 9.64
N ARG A 560 -39.05 15.30 10.66
CA ARG A 560 -39.38 13.86 10.67
C ARG A 560 -40.50 13.56 9.68
N GLU A 561 -41.52 14.40 9.66
CA GLU A 561 -42.70 14.31 8.80
C GLU A 561 -42.30 14.51 7.33
N PHE A 562 -41.39 15.45 7.04
CA PHE A 562 -40.76 15.56 5.71
C PHE A 562 -40.06 14.26 5.28
N GLY A 563 -39.29 13.65 6.18
CA GLY A 563 -38.64 12.37 5.90
C GLY A 563 -39.64 11.27 5.56
N VAL A 564 -40.75 11.18 6.31
CA VAL A 564 -41.83 10.21 6.08
C VAL A 564 -42.55 10.47 4.76
N ILE A 565 -42.80 11.74 4.39
CA ILE A 565 -43.41 12.08 3.10
C ILE A 565 -42.49 11.63 1.96
N VAL A 566 -41.21 11.96 2.01
CA VAL A 566 -40.26 11.57 0.96
C VAL A 566 -40.10 10.03 0.90
N GLU A 567 -40.16 9.34 2.03
CA GLU A 567 -40.15 7.87 2.09
C GLU A 567 -41.40 7.27 1.43
N ARG A 568 -42.60 7.76 1.79
CA ARG A 568 -43.86 7.37 1.14
C ARG A 568 -43.86 7.64 -0.35
N LEU A 569 -43.32 8.78 -0.77
CA LEU A 569 -43.15 9.12 -2.18
C LEU A 569 -42.25 8.10 -2.87
N SER A 570 -41.09 7.81 -2.29
CA SER A 570 -40.12 6.87 -2.85
C SER A 570 -40.63 5.43 -2.97
N ASP A 571 -41.49 4.99 -2.06
CA ASP A 571 -41.99 3.61 -2.07
C ASP A 571 -43.17 3.40 -3.03
N ASN A 572 -43.96 4.45 -3.30
CA ASN A 572 -45.26 4.32 -3.96
C ASN A 572 -45.37 5.01 -5.32
N PHE A 573 -44.42 5.89 -5.65
CA PHE A 573 -44.39 6.63 -6.91
C PHE A 573 -43.11 6.35 -7.69
N THR A 574 -43.15 6.60 -8.99
CA THR A 574 -41.97 6.39 -9.84
C THR A 574 -40.94 7.49 -9.63
N LYS A 575 -39.65 7.18 -9.83
CA LYS A 575 -38.57 8.17 -9.71
C LYS A 575 -38.77 9.40 -10.61
N ALA A 576 -39.40 9.22 -11.77
CA ALA A 576 -39.71 10.29 -12.71
C ALA A 576 -40.77 11.26 -12.17
N GLU A 577 -41.73 10.78 -11.38
CA GLU A 577 -42.74 11.62 -10.71
C GLU A 577 -42.15 12.33 -9.49
N ILE A 578 -41.21 11.69 -8.80
CA ILE A 578 -40.61 12.20 -7.57
C ILE A 578 -39.57 13.29 -7.85
N ALA A 579 -38.68 13.08 -8.81
CA ALA A 579 -37.53 13.96 -9.08
C ALA A 579 -37.89 15.45 -9.34
N PRO A 580 -38.98 15.79 -10.05
CA PRO A 580 -39.39 17.20 -10.21
C PRO A 580 -40.18 17.74 -9.02
N ARG A 581 -40.73 16.86 -8.17
CA ARG A 581 -41.61 17.24 -7.05
C ARG A 581 -40.85 17.49 -5.77
N ILE A 582 -39.77 16.75 -5.48
CA ILE A 582 -38.93 17.02 -4.30
C ILE A 582 -38.36 18.46 -4.30
N PRO A 583 -37.90 19.04 -5.41
CA PRO A 583 -37.48 20.45 -5.44
C PRO A 583 -38.63 21.47 -5.30
N ALA A 584 -39.87 21.05 -5.58
CA ALA A 584 -41.07 21.89 -5.43
C ALA A 584 -41.63 21.86 -3.99
N ILE A 585 -41.30 20.82 -3.23
CA ILE A 585 -41.55 20.62 -1.79
C ILE A 585 -40.47 21.35 -0.99
#